data_AF-K0VM86-F1
#
_entry.id   AF-K0VM86-F1
#
_cell.length_a   1.000
_cell.length_b   1.000
_cell.length_c   1.000
_cell.angle_alpha   90.00
_cell.angle_beta   90.00
_cell.angle_gamma   90.00
#
_symmetry.space_group_name_H-M   'P 1'
#
loop_
_entity.id
_entity.type
_entity.pdbx_description
1 polymer ?
#
loop_
_entity_poly.entity_id
_entity_poly.type
_entity_poly.pdbx_seq_one_letter_code
_entity_poly.pdbx_strand_id
1 'polypeptide(L)'
;DLLMRLQDELGLAYIFISHDIGVIRYMCDRVGVMYKGQLVEIGDAEKVCRTPEHAYTQALLSAIPRPDPRDRDHSRRFRYREPEHLKNGSSQR
;
A
#
# COMPACT_ATOMS: atom_id res chain seq x y z
N ASP A 1 -14.02 -15.50 -4.11
CA ASP A 1 -14.37 -15.21 -2.70
C ASP A 1 -15.81 -14.76 -2.54
N LEU A 2 -16.45 -15.08 -1.42
CA LEU A 2 -17.85 -14.71 -1.11
C LEU A 2 -18.09 -13.19 -1.27
N LEU A 3 -17.17 -12.37 -0.76
CA LEU A 3 -17.31 -10.91 -0.81
C LEU A 3 -17.31 -10.39 -2.26
N MET A 4 -16.35 -10.80 -3.09
CA MET A 4 -16.31 -10.42 -4.52
C MET A 4 -17.60 -10.84 -5.25
N ARG A 5 -18.09 -12.05 -4.98
CA ARG A 5 -19.36 -12.51 -5.56
C ARG A 5 -20.54 -11.65 -5.13
N LEU A 6 -20.63 -11.30 -3.86
CA LEU A 6 -21.69 -10.42 -3.34
C LEU A 6 -21.56 -9.00 -3.89
N GLN A 7 -20.34 -8.50 -4.12
CA GLN A 7 -20.10 -7.22 -4.77
C GLN A 7 -20.74 -7.21 -6.16
N ASP A 8 -20.48 -8.23 -6.97
CA ASP A 8 -20.97 -8.36 -8.34
C ASP A 8 -22.49 -8.62 -8.38
N GLU A 9 -22.98 -9.54 -7.54
CA GLU A 9 -24.39 -9.94 -7.51
C GLU A 9 -25.31 -8.81 -7.00
N LEU A 10 -24.82 -7.96 -6.09
CA LEU A 10 -25.63 -6.92 -5.44
C LEU A 10 -25.24 -5.49 -5.82
N GLY A 11 -24.21 -5.30 -6.65
CA GLY A 11 -23.73 -3.97 -7.07
C GLY A 11 -23.18 -3.11 -5.92
N LEU A 12 -22.49 -3.75 -4.96
CA LEU A 12 -22.02 -3.06 -3.74
C LEU A 12 -20.68 -2.34 -3.97
N ALA A 13 -20.48 -1.25 -3.24
CA ALA A 13 -19.18 -0.62 -3.09
C ALA A 13 -18.54 -1.06 -1.77
N TYR A 14 -17.28 -1.48 -1.82
CA TYR A 14 -16.51 -1.86 -0.63
C TYR A 14 -15.33 -0.93 -0.38
N ILE A 15 -15.12 -0.62 0.90
CA ILE A 15 -13.90 0.00 1.40
C ILE A 15 -13.22 -1.04 2.27
N PHE A 16 -12.04 -1.49 1.83
CA PHE A 16 -11.24 -2.47 2.57
C PHE A 16 -10.04 -1.79 3.21
N ILE A 17 -9.80 -2.07 4.49
CA ILE A 17 -8.67 -1.52 5.26
C ILE A 17 -7.86 -2.69 5.81
N SER A 18 -6.62 -2.81 5.36
CA SER A 18 -5.72 -3.89 5.78
C SER A 18 -4.25 -3.43 5.73
N HIS A 19 -3.40 -4.14 6.46
CA HIS A 19 -1.95 -4.03 6.39
C HIS A 19 -1.33 -5.12 5.48
N ASP A 20 -2.12 -6.11 5.07
CA ASP A 20 -1.70 -7.17 4.17
C ASP A 20 -1.85 -6.72 2.71
N ILE A 21 -0.71 -6.44 2.08
CA ILE A 21 -0.65 -5.97 0.70
C ILE A 21 -1.03 -7.06 -0.30
N GLY A 22 -0.83 -8.34 0.03
CA GLY A 22 -1.25 -9.46 -0.82
C GLY A 22 -2.77 -9.51 -0.93
N VAL A 23 -3.47 -9.38 0.19
CA VAL A 23 -4.94 -9.32 0.21
C VAL A 23 -5.44 -8.07 -0.50
N ILE A 24 -4.85 -6.91 -0.23
CA ILE A 24 -5.22 -5.64 -0.88
C ILE A 24 -5.07 -5.72 -2.40
N ARG A 25 -3.94 -6.26 -2.89
CA ARG A 25 -3.67 -6.42 -4.33
C ARG A 25 -4.69 -7.35 -5.01
N TYR A 26 -5.21 -8.33 -4.29
CA TYR A 26 -6.18 -9.29 -4.81
C TYR A 26 -7.62 -8.77 -4.73
N MET A 27 -8.00 -8.08 -3.65
CA MET A 27 -9.39 -7.69 -3.36
C MET A 27 -9.78 -6.30 -3.88
N CYS A 28 -8.84 -5.39 -4.06
CA CYS A 28 -9.14 -3.98 -4.33
C CYS A 28 -8.80 -3.60 -5.78
N ASP A 29 -9.69 -2.83 -6.42
CA ASP A 29 -9.40 -2.20 -7.71
C ASP A 29 -8.43 -1.02 -7.55
N ARG A 30 -8.64 -0.22 -6.50
CA ARG A 30 -7.84 0.97 -6.16
C ARG A 30 -7.33 0.86 -4.74
N VAL A 31 -6.14 1.39 -4.50
CA VAL A 31 -5.56 1.46 -3.16
C VAL A 31 -5.15 2.90 -2.83
N GLY A 32 -5.38 3.27 -1.57
CA GLY A 32 -4.82 4.47 -0.95
C GLY A 32 -3.84 4.07 0.13
N VAL A 33 -2.68 4.70 0.17
CA VAL A 33 -1.67 4.51 1.23
C VAL A 33 -1.69 5.73 2.13
N MET A 34 -1.82 5.48 3.43
CA MET A 34 -1.81 6.54 4.44
C MET A 34 -0.55 6.51 5.29
N TYR A 35 -0.07 7.69 5.65
CA TYR A 35 1.01 7.89 6.62
C TYR A 35 0.68 9.08 7.52
N LYS A 36 0.76 8.89 8.84
CA LYS A 36 0.43 9.92 9.85
C LYS A 36 -0.90 10.64 9.60
N GLY A 37 -1.93 9.90 9.20
CA GLY A 37 -3.27 10.45 8.93
C GLY A 37 -3.42 11.17 7.59
N GLN A 38 -2.39 11.18 6.75
CA GLN A 38 -2.43 11.77 5.40
C GLN A 38 -2.44 10.69 4.33
N LEU A 39 -3.25 10.87 3.28
CA LEU A 39 -3.22 10.04 2.07
C LEU A 39 -2.01 10.46 1.23
N VAL A 40 -0.98 9.61 1.19
CA VAL A 40 0.31 9.92 0.54
C VAL A 40 0.43 9.34 -0.87
N GLU A 41 -0.38 8.33 -1.21
CA GLU A 41 -0.45 7.76 -2.56
C GLU A 41 -1.84 7.17 -2.80
N ILE A 42 -2.35 7.29 -4.03
CA ILE A 42 -3.60 6.65 -4.45
C ILE A 42 -3.52 6.28 -5.93
N GLY A 43 -4.00 5.09 -6.29
CA GLY A 43 -4.00 4.64 -7.68
C GLY A 43 -4.57 3.24 -7.84
N ASP A 44 -4.44 2.68 -9.05
CA ASP A 44 -4.77 1.28 -9.30
C ASP A 44 -3.95 0.37 -8.39
N ALA A 45 -4.58 -0.65 -7.82
CA ALA A 45 -3.93 -1.54 -6.86
C ALA A 45 -2.69 -2.21 -7.46
N GLU A 46 -2.73 -2.60 -8.73
CA GLU A 46 -1.56 -3.16 -9.43
C GLU A 46 -0.42 -2.14 -9.55
N LYS A 47 -0.71 -0.91 -9.96
CA LYS A 47 0.31 0.14 -10.14
C LYS A 47 0.96 0.48 -8.80
N VAL A 48 0.17 0.74 -7.76
CA VAL A 48 0.70 1.12 -6.44
C VAL A 48 1.50 -0.02 -5.81
N CYS A 49 1.07 -1.29 -5.97
CA CYS A 49 1.81 -2.42 -5.41
C CYS A 49 3.07 -2.80 -6.20
N ARG A 50 3.14 -2.51 -7.51
CA ARG A 50 4.26 -2.93 -8.38
C ARG A 50 5.27 -1.82 -8.64
N THR A 51 4.79 -0.61 -8.89
CA THR A 51 5.57 0.57 -9.23
C THR A 51 5.13 1.76 -8.36
N PRO A 52 5.33 1.67 -7.03
CA PRO A 52 4.97 2.74 -6.09
C PRO A 52 5.73 4.04 -6.37
N GLU A 53 5.01 5.16 -6.41
CA GLU A 53 5.59 6.48 -6.64
C GLU A 53 6.09 7.11 -5.33
N HIS A 54 5.37 6.90 -4.23
CA HIS A 54 5.72 7.53 -2.96
C HIS A 54 6.77 6.72 -2.20
N ALA A 55 7.81 7.40 -1.69
CA ALA A 55 8.93 6.76 -0.99
C ALA A 55 8.51 5.97 0.27
N TYR A 56 7.43 6.39 0.94
CA TYR A 56 6.84 5.61 2.04
C TYR A 56 6.24 4.29 1.57
N THR A 57 5.50 4.30 0.46
CA THR A 57 4.92 3.08 -0.13
C THR A 57 6.01 2.12 -0.60
N GLN A 58 7.09 2.65 -1.18
CA GLN A 58 8.28 1.85 -1.52
C GLN A 58 8.88 1.17 -0.29
N ALA A 59 9.04 1.90 0.82
CA ALA A 59 9.55 1.34 2.07
C ALA A 59 8.62 0.26 2.64
N LEU A 60 7.29 0.49 2.62
CA LEU A 60 6.26 -0.46 3.04
C LEU A 60 6.36 -1.77 2.23
N LEU A 61 6.42 -1.66 0.90
CA LEU A 61 6.54 -2.80 -0.01
C LEU A 61 7.87 -3.54 0.17
N SER A 62 8.96 -2.82 0.47
CA SER A 62 10.28 -3.44 0.73
C SER A 62 10.26 -4.41 1.93
N ALA A 63 9.33 -4.22 2.87
CA ALA A 63 9.20 -5.07 4.05
C ALA A 63 8.51 -6.42 3.75
N ILE A 64 7.79 -6.54 2.64
CA ILE A 64 7.07 -7.76 2.27
C ILE A 64 8.07 -8.87 1.92
N PRO A 65 7.98 -10.06 2.55
CA PRO A 65 8.79 -11.22 2.16
C PRO A 65 8.50 -11.62 0.71
N ARG A 66 9.55 -11.80 -0.10
CA ARG A 66 9.41 -12.38 -1.43
C ARG A 66 9.41 -13.91 -1.32
N PRO A 67 8.47 -14.62 -1.97
CA PRO A 67 8.36 -16.06 -1.86
C PRO A 67 9.37 -16.86 -2.71
N ASP A 68 10.36 -16.24 -3.36
CA ASP A 68 11.39 -17.00 -4.11
C ASP A 68 12.47 -17.53 -3.14
N PRO A 69 12.61 -18.86 -2.96
CA PRO A 69 13.59 -19.46 -2.05
C PRO A 69 15.05 -19.26 -2.50
N ARG A 70 15.29 -18.79 -3.73
CA ARG A 70 16.61 -18.43 -4.26
C ARG A 70 16.98 -16.98 -3.98
N ASP A 71 15.99 -16.12 -3.73
CA ASP A 71 16.18 -14.76 -3.20
C ASP A 71 16.41 -14.82 -1.67
N ARG A 72 17.44 -15.54 -1.24
CA ARG A 72 17.92 -15.49 0.17
C ARG A 72 18.57 -14.16 0.52
N ASP A 73 18.73 -13.26 -0.44
CA ASP A 73 19.07 -11.89 -0.12
C ASP A 73 17.90 -11.32 0.66
N HIS A 74 18.14 -11.02 1.94
CA HIS A 74 17.23 -10.22 2.76
C HIS A 74 17.08 -8.86 2.08
N SER A 75 16.23 -8.82 1.05
CA SER A 75 15.94 -7.69 0.19
C SER A 75 15.95 -6.45 1.04
N ARG A 76 16.91 -5.56 0.77
CA ARG A 76 17.30 -4.40 1.58
C ARG A 76 16.09 -3.65 2.12
N ARG A 77 15.53 -4.13 3.24
CA ARG A 77 14.43 -3.46 3.93
C ARG A 77 14.98 -2.13 4.37
N PHE A 78 14.44 -1.06 3.83
CA PHE A 78 14.84 0.27 4.23
C PHE A 78 13.68 0.91 4.98
N ARG A 79 14.02 1.60 6.07
CA ARG A 79 13.03 2.43 6.76
C ARG A 79 12.83 3.68 5.93
N TYR A 80 11.58 4.05 5.73
CA TYR A 80 11.24 5.35 5.21
C TYR A 80 11.87 6.45 6.07
N ARG A 81 12.57 7.39 5.43
CA ARG A 81 13.09 8.60 6.07
C ARG A 81 12.28 9.76 5.51
N GLU A 82 11.49 10.38 6.38
CA GLU A 82 10.67 11.54 6.04
C GLU A 82 11.57 12.69 5.55
N PRO A 83 11.36 13.20 4.32
CA PRO A 83 12.13 14.32 3.81
C PRO A 83 11.97 15.56 4.71
N GLU A 84 13.05 16.29 4.99
CA GLU A 84 13.01 17.39 5.94
C GLU A 84 12.00 18.50 5.57
N HIS A 85 11.78 18.73 4.28
CA HIS A 85 10.84 19.74 3.80
C HIS A 85 9.36 19.41 4.08
N LEU A 86 9.00 18.14 4.33
CA LEU A 86 7.64 17.72 4.69
C LEU A 86 7.34 17.86 6.19
N LYS A 87 8.36 18.00 7.04
CA LYS A 87 8.20 18.11 8.50
C LYS A 87 7.66 19.47 8.95
N ASN A 88 7.82 20.50 8.13
CA ASN A 88 7.47 21.88 8.48
C ASN A 88 5.98 22.22 8.24
N GLY A 89 5.17 21.27 7.74
CA GLY A 89 3.77 21.47 7.41
C GLY A 89 2.77 21.12 8.52
N SER A 90 3.20 20.52 9.63
CA SER A 90 2.30 20.02 10.69
C SER A 90 2.17 20.94 11.92
N SER A 91 2.63 22.20 11.82
CA SER A 91 2.57 23.17 12.91
C SER A 91 1.81 24.44 12.51
N GLN A 92 0.62 24.30 11.94
CA GLN A 92 -0.40 25.36 11.91
C GLN A 92 -1.79 24.71 11.88
N ARG A 93 -2.32 24.37 13.06
CA ARG A 93 -3.76 24.38 13.41
C ARG A 93 -3.91 24.03 14.88
#